data_AF-A0A2Z6B2X7-F1
#
_entry.id   AF-A0A2Z6B2X7-F1
#
_cell.length_a   1.000
_cell.length_b   1.000
_cell.length_c   1.000
_cell.angle_alpha   90.00
_cell.angle_beta   90.00
_cell.angle_gamma   90.00
#
_symmetry.space_group_name_H-M   'P 1'
#
loop_
_entity.id
_entity.type
_entity.pdbx_description
1 polymer ?
#
loop_
_entity_poly.entity_id
_entity_poly.type
_entity_poly.pdbx_seq_one_letter_code
_entity_poly.pdbx_strand_id
1 'polypeptide(L)' 'MPLDAAEAKEKILEFCNSKNKTKFYFNDFTKLFPDEKGRAVKKILTMLVNEEVLEFWSSGSTTMYGVKGAGKQHASEGED' A
#
# COMPACT_ATOMS: atom_id res chain seq x y z
N MET A 1 -14.91 -8.14 -13.41
CA MET A 1 -13.57 -8.18 -14.03
C MET A 1 -12.59 -8.38 -12.89
N PRO A 2 -11.58 -9.24 -13.01
CA PRO A 2 -10.58 -9.35 -11.97
C PRO A 2 -9.73 -8.07 -12.03
N LEU A 3 -9.74 -7.31 -10.95
CA LEU A 3 -8.86 -6.18 -10.72
C LEU A 3 -7.42 -6.62 -11.08
N ASP A 4 -6.85 -6.05 -12.13
CA ASP A 4 -5.55 -6.48 -12.63
C ASP A 4 -4.48 -6.04 -11.63
N ALA A 5 -3.66 -6.98 -11.17
CA ALA A 5 -2.67 -6.70 -10.12
C ALA A 5 -1.69 -5.59 -10.53
N ALA A 6 -1.43 -5.46 -11.84
CA ALA A 6 -0.62 -4.41 -12.42
C ALA A 6 -1.25 -3.02 -12.28
N GLU A 7 -2.52 -2.85 -12.68
CA GLU A 7 -3.23 -1.56 -12.55
C GLU A 7 -3.39 -1.16 -11.08
N ALA A 8 -3.69 -2.14 -10.22
CA ALA A 8 -3.81 -1.92 -8.79
C ALA A 8 -2.49 -1.43 -8.19
N LYS A 9 -1.38 -2.07 -8.59
CA LYS A 9 -0.03 -1.73 -8.16
C LYS A 9 0.34 -0.31 -8.59
N GLU A 10 0.09 0.05 -9.84
CA GLU A 10 0.36 1.41 -10.33
C GLU A 10 -0.44 2.45 -9.56
N LYS A 11 -1.76 2.26 -9.39
CA LYS A 11 -2.59 3.18 -8.58
C LYS A 11 -2.14 3.27 -7.13
N ILE A 12 -1.73 2.16 -6.52
CA ILE A 12 -1.19 2.14 -5.16
C ILE A 12 0.13 2.91 -5.10
N LEU A 13 1.06 2.66 -6.03
CA LEU A 13 2.34 3.36 -6.09
C LEU A 13 2.16 4.86 -6.33
N GLU A 14 1.27 5.24 -7.24
CA GLU A 14 0.94 6.63 -7.51
C GLU A 14 0.30 7.30 -6.29
N PHE A 15 -0.64 6.63 -5.62
CA PHE A 15 -1.22 7.13 -4.38
C PHE A 15 -0.17 7.29 -3.29
N CYS A 16 0.71 6.31 -3.11
CA CYS A 16 1.79 6.36 -2.15
C CYS A 16 2.82 7.44 -2.49
N ASN A 17 3.17 7.64 -3.77
CA ASN A 17 4.09 8.70 -4.21
C ASN A 17 3.46 10.09 -4.13
N SER A 18 2.15 10.21 -4.35
CA SER A 18 1.41 11.48 -4.25
C SER A 18 1.35 12.04 -2.82
N LYS A 19 1.60 11.19 -1.83
CA LYS A 19 1.53 11.52 -0.41
C LYS A 19 2.91 11.37 0.18
N ASN A 20 3.38 12.35 0.95
CA ASN A 20 4.67 12.26 1.66
C ASN A 20 4.62 11.30 2.88
N LYS A 21 3.84 10.22 2.79
CA LYS A 21 3.63 9.24 3.85
C LYS A 21 4.09 7.88 3.36
N THR A 22 4.81 7.17 4.21
CA THR A 22 5.35 5.84 3.89
C THR A 22 4.38 4.70 4.25
N LYS A 23 3.30 5.00 4.98
CA LYS A 23 2.32 4.01 5.48
C LYS A 23 0.89 4.54 5.31
N PHE A 24 -0.01 3.66 4.87
CA PHE A 24 -1.43 3.93 4.62
C PHE A 24 -2.31 2.86 5.24
N TYR A 25 -3.52 3.20 5.65
CA TYR A 25 -4.44 2.21 6.22
C TYR A 25 -5.09 1.38 5.12
N PHE A 26 -5.46 0.14 5.43
CA PHE A 26 -6.28 -0.70 4.55
C PHE A 26 -7.51 0.05 4.03
N ASN A 27 -8.16 0.82 4.91
CA ASN A 27 -9.36 1.59 4.59
C ASN A 27 -9.10 2.69 3.54
N ASP A 28 -7.86 3.18 3.40
CA ASP A 28 -7.52 4.16 2.36
C ASP A 28 -7.47 3.49 0.99
N PHE A 29 -6.93 2.26 0.91
CA PHE A 29 -6.95 1.47 -0.32
C PHE A 29 -8.36 1.06 -0.73
N THR A 30 -9.23 0.69 0.22
CA THR A 30 -10.63 0.41 -0.12
C THR A 30 -11.38 1.64 -0.63
N LYS A 31 -10.95 2.86 -0.28
CA LYS A 31 -11.51 4.11 -0.82
C LYS A 31 -10.97 4.44 -2.22
N LEU A 32 -9.75 4.00 -2.55
CA LEU A 32 -9.17 4.11 -3.91
C LEU A 32 -9.86 3.21 -4.91
N PHE A 33 -10.33 2.05 -4.44
CA PHE A 33 -11.03 1.07 -5.25
C PHE A 33 -12.47 0.87 -4.72
N PRO A 34 -13.34 1.89 -4.79
CA PRO A 34 -14.69 1.81 -4.25
C PRO A 34 -15.58 0.84 -5.03
N ASP A 35 -15.28 0.63 -6.32
CA ASP A 35 -15.99 -0.31 -7.19
C ASP A 35 -15.60 -1.78 -6.92
N GLU A 36 -14.58 -2.01 -6.11
CA GLU A 36 -13.99 -3.32 -5.89
C GLU A 36 -14.34 -3.86 -4.51
N LYS A 37 -14.57 -5.18 -4.45
CA LYS A 37 -14.87 -5.80 -3.16
C LYS A 37 -13.63 -5.70 -2.27
N GLY A 38 -13.79 -5.27 -1.02
CA GLY A 38 -12.67 -5.19 -0.07
C GLY A 38 -11.85 -6.49 0.06
N ARG A 39 -12.46 -7.65 -0.21
CA ARG A 39 -11.76 -8.94 -0.33
C ARG A 39 -10.76 -8.99 -1.50
N ALA A 40 -11.10 -8.43 -2.66
CA ALA A 40 -10.23 -8.33 -3.82
C ALA A 40 -9.04 -7.41 -3.52
N VAL A 41 -9.30 -6.22 -2.97
CA VAL A 41 -8.26 -5.27 -2.54
C VAL A 41 -7.30 -5.92 -1.54
N LYS A 42 -7.83 -6.62 -0.53
CA LYS A 42 -7.00 -7.34 0.44
C LYS A 42 -6.13 -8.41 -0.23
N LYS A 43 -6.68 -9.18 -1.17
CA LYS A 43 -5.93 -10.23 -1.89
C LYS A 43 -4.75 -9.63 -2.67
N ILE A 44 -4.95 -8.49 -3.32
CA ILE A 44 -3.90 -7.79 -4.07
C ILE A 44 -2.85 -7.22 -3.14
N LEU A 45 -3.25 -6.55 -2.05
CA LEU A 45 -2.30 -6.05 -1.07
C LEU A 45 -1.45 -7.18 -0.48
N THR A 46 -2.06 -8.33 -0.15
CA THR A 46 -1.31 -9.51 0.30
C THR A 46 -0.36 -10.05 -0.79
N MET A 47 -0.79 -10.09 -2.05
CA MET A 47 0.06 -10.48 -3.17
C MET A 47 1.27 -9.54 -3.32
N LEU A 48 1.04 -8.23 -3.29
CA LEU A 48 2.10 -7.23 -3.38
C LEU A 48 3.06 -7.26 -2.17
N VAL A 49 2.56 -7.63 -0.99
CA VAL A 49 3.41 -7.88 0.19
C VAL A 49 4.27 -9.12 -0.01
N ASN A 50 3.71 -10.20 -0.55
CA ASN A 50 4.45 -11.43 -0.88
C ASN A 50 5.49 -11.21 -1.98
N GLU A 51 5.20 -10.35 -2.95
CA GLU A 51 6.14 -9.93 -4.01
C GLU A 51 7.19 -8.93 -3.51
N GLU A 52 7.18 -8.60 -2.21
CA GLU A 52 8.09 -7.63 -1.64
C GLU A 52 8.00 -6.23 -2.28
N VAL A 53 6.84 -5.89 -2.86
CA VAL A 53 6.55 -4.56 -3.39
C VAL A 53 6.01 -3.65 -2.29
N LEU A 54 5.19 -4.21 -1.40
CA LEU A 54 4.63 -3.51 -0.25
C LEU A 54 5.13 -4.13 1.06
N GLU A 55 5.19 -3.31 2.10
CA GLU A 55 5.37 -3.75 3.47
C GLU A 55 4.01 -3.73 4.18
N PHE A 56 3.78 -4.77 4.99
CA PHE A 56 2.60 -4.89 5.84
C PHE A 56 2.97 -4.54 7.28
N TRP A 57 2.18 -3.66 7.89
CA TRP A 57 2.27 -3.37 9.32
C TRP A 57 0.93 -3.63 10.00
N SER A 58 0.98 -4.32 11.13
CA SER A 58 -0.15 -4.41 12.05
C SER A 58 -0.11 -3.22 13.01
N SER A 59 -1.16 -2.41 13.04
CA SER A 59 -1.31 -1.30 13.98
C SER A 59 -2.56 -1.53 14.84
N GLY A 60 -2.41 -2.39 15.85
CA GLY A 60 -3.49 -2.70 16.80
C GLY A 60 -4.72 -3.30 16.14
N SER A 61 -5.82 -2.54 16.10
CA SER A 61 -7.11 -2.95 15.52
C SER A 61 -7.19 -2.83 13.99
N THR A 62 -6.15 -2.30 13.32
CA THR A 62 -6.14 -2.08 11.88
C THR A 62 -4.83 -2.53 11.23
N THR A 63 -4.85 -2.63 9.91
CA THR A 63 -3.70 -3.02 9.09
C THR A 63 -3.28 -1.86 8.22
N MET A 64 -1.98 -1.66 8.10
CA MET A 64 -1.35 -0.64 7.28
C MET A 64 -0.47 -1.29 6.22
N TYR A 65 -0.41 -0.65 5.06
CA TYR A 65 0.42 -1.04 3.93
C TYR A 65 1.16 0.17 3.40
N GLY A 66 2.26 -0.06 2.71
CA GLY A 66 3.11 1.01 2.21
C GLY A 66 4.21 0.44 1.34
N VAL A 67 4.83 1.28 0.54
CA VAL A 67 5.77 0.84 -0.49
C VAL A 67 7.07 0.38 0.16
N LYS A 68 7.49 -0.85 -0.15
CA LYS A 68 8.76 -1.40 0.33
C LYS A 68 9.89 -0.51 -0.19
N GLY A 69 10.73 -0.02 0.71
CA GLY A 69 11.83 0.89 0.36
C GLY A 69 11.50 2.39 0.39
N ALA A 70 10.23 2.81 0.36
CA ALA A 70 9.88 4.22 0.62
C ALA A 70 10.22 4.62 2.06
N GLY A 71 10.15 3.67 3.00
CA GLY A 71 10.63 3.85 4.37
C GLY A 71 12.16 4.00 4.48
N LYS A 72 12.95 3.50 3.52
CA LYS A 72 14.41 3.70 3.50
C LYS A 72 14.80 5.06 2.97
N GLN A 73 14.04 5.65 2.05
CA GLN A 73 14.32 7.01 1.57
C GLN A 73 14.04 8.08 2.63
N HIS A 74 13.06 7.87 3.51
CA HIS A 74 12.76 8.81 4.60
C HIS A 74 13.62 8.64 5.86
N ALA A 75 14.37 7.54 5.99
CA ALA A 75 15.25 7.31 7.15
C ALA A 75 16.70 7.76 6.93
N SER A 76 17.02 8.40 5.79
CA SER A 76 18.39 8.85 5.47
C SER A 76 18.55 10.37 5.38
N GLU A 77 17.54 11.16 5.75
CA GLU A 77 17.66 12.62 5.88
C GLU A 77 17.15 13.05 7.26
N GLY A 78 17.97 12.87 8.30
CA GLY A 78 17.59 13.26 9.65
C GLY A 78 18.55 12.87 10.78
N GLU A 79 19.84 12.70 10.50
CA GLU A 79 20.89 12.83 11.52
C GLU A 79 21.87 13.91 11.05
N ASP A 80 21.58 15.16 11.40
CA ASP A 80 22.56 16.15 11.86
C ASP A 80 22.00 16.82 13.12
#